data_AF-A0A1R2AL65-F1
#
_entry.id   AF-A0A1R2AL65-F1
#
_cell.length_a   1.000
_cell.length_b   1.000
_cell.length_c   1.000
_cell.angle_alpha   90.00
_cell.angle_beta   90.00
_cell.angle_gamma   90.00
#
_symmetry.space_group_name_H-M   'P 1'
#
loop_
_entity.id
_entity.type
_entity.pdbx_description
1 polymer ?
#
loop_
_entity_poly.entity_id
_entity_poly.type
_entity_poly.pdbx_seq_one_letter_code
_entity_poly.pdbx_strand_id
1 'polypeptide(L)'
;MHSYRHLSGLDIHSEPCYNFSCIQTFFHPKNEIINEYAGSNYSSDLALGKSGLAIALLAFFMLKNLAYMKEGVSCNIQHSSGFGSLESKSQAYSDQKVKLITSLIALLYVMLSKEYYYFYLIFCTLAYIYLTFQYIYYLPYYQDFSNVVYACEFLNSAFMVSFFGIGIGFGNAAASFILCLCILPLICITCYSCIEYRKTKIPSSASLDLPINIFELACRKKFINSKPSNKVSHLMQEYFSKNNSSIALVYLAYHLNSKHLQPKNALIQVSRANYIKPRVSSI
;
A
#
# COMPACT_ATOMS: atom_id res chain seq x y z
N MET A 1 14.69 -29.39 11.28
CA MET A 1 13.73 -28.30 11.53
C MET A 1 13.20 -27.85 10.17
N HIS A 2 11.98 -28.24 9.84
CA HIS A 2 11.46 -28.25 8.48
C HIS A 2 11.22 -26.85 7.91
N SER A 3 11.75 -26.66 6.70
CA SER A 3 11.58 -25.50 5.84
C SER A 3 10.15 -25.47 5.28
N TYR A 4 9.25 -24.76 5.95
CA TYR A 4 8.02 -24.25 5.32
C TYR A 4 8.36 -22.98 4.53
N ARG A 5 8.96 -23.19 3.34
CA ARG A 5 8.94 -22.22 2.24
C ARG A 5 8.12 -22.84 1.13
N HIS A 6 6.82 -22.59 1.13
CA HIS A 6 6.00 -22.77 -0.05
C HIS A 6 4.92 -21.69 -0.10
N LEU A 7 5.13 -20.77 -1.05
CA LEU A 7 4.08 -20.19 -1.90
C LEU A 7 2.83 -19.64 -1.20
N SER A 8 2.97 -18.57 -0.42
CA SER A 8 1.84 -17.70 -0.03
C SER A 8 1.92 -16.30 -0.65
N GLY A 9 2.80 -16.10 -1.63
CA GLY A 9 3.14 -14.77 -2.17
C GLY A 9 2.39 -14.34 -3.43
N LEU A 10 1.30 -15.01 -3.83
CA LEU A 10 0.66 -14.75 -5.14
C LEU A 10 -0.85 -14.49 -5.14
N ASP A 11 -1.54 -14.40 -4.00
CA ASP A 11 -3.01 -14.39 -3.99
C ASP A 11 -3.69 -13.20 -3.31
N ILE A 12 -3.10 -12.00 -3.32
CA ILE A 12 -3.79 -10.80 -2.77
C ILE A 12 -3.96 -9.67 -3.80
N HIS A 13 -3.22 -9.70 -4.91
CA HIS A 13 -3.42 -8.73 -6.00
C HIS A 13 -4.54 -9.14 -6.98
N SER A 14 -5.05 -10.38 -6.90
CA SER A 14 -6.16 -10.91 -7.70
C SER A 14 -7.56 -10.68 -7.07
N GLU A 15 -7.64 -10.43 -5.75
CA GLU A 15 -8.90 -10.18 -5.03
C GLU A 15 -9.73 -9.00 -5.56
N PRO A 16 -9.17 -7.84 -6.00
CA PRO A 16 -10.00 -6.76 -6.54
C PRO A 16 -10.62 -7.12 -7.89
N CYS A 17 -9.95 -7.93 -8.73
CA CYS A 17 -10.44 -8.31 -10.06
C CYS A 17 -11.63 -9.28 -9.99
N TYR A 18 -11.62 -10.23 -9.06
CA TYR A 18 -12.73 -11.19 -8.87
C TYR A 18 -13.99 -10.49 -8.33
N ASN A 19 -13.81 -9.53 -7.42
CA ASN A 19 -14.91 -8.71 -6.89
C ASN A 19 -15.53 -7.79 -7.97
N PHE A 20 -14.73 -7.38 -8.96
CA PHE A 20 -15.17 -6.51 -10.05
C PHE A 20 -16.08 -7.23 -11.05
N SER A 21 -15.79 -8.50 -11.37
CA SER A 21 -16.63 -9.34 -12.23
C SER A 21 -18.02 -9.59 -11.62
N CYS A 22 -18.08 -9.86 -10.31
CA CYS A 22 -19.35 -9.98 -9.59
C CYS A 22 -20.13 -8.67 -9.55
N ILE A 23 -19.48 -7.51 -9.42
CA ILE A 23 -20.17 -6.22 -9.43
C ILE A 23 -20.64 -5.88 -10.86
N GLN A 24 -19.84 -6.09 -11.89
CA GLN A 24 -20.25 -5.82 -13.28
C GLN A 24 -21.47 -6.64 -13.72
N THR A 25 -21.60 -7.88 -13.26
CA THR A 25 -22.79 -8.73 -13.54
C THR A 25 -24.08 -8.15 -12.96
N PHE A 26 -24.03 -7.36 -11.88
CA PHE A 26 -25.22 -6.70 -11.32
C PHE A 26 -25.58 -5.36 -12.00
N PHE A 27 -24.68 -4.78 -12.80
CA PHE A 27 -24.81 -3.41 -13.33
C PHE A 27 -25.11 -3.31 -14.84
N HIS A 28 -25.39 -4.43 -15.51
CA HIS A 28 -25.83 -4.47 -16.91
C HIS A 28 -27.36 -4.50 -17.02
N PRO A 29 -28.03 -3.37 -17.37
CA PRO A 29 -29.48 -3.31 -17.58
C PRO A 29 -29.90 -3.72 -19.01
N LYS A 30 -29.04 -4.39 -19.79
CA LYS A 30 -29.33 -4.77 -21.17
C LYS A 30 -29.29 -6.28 -21.32
N ASN A 31 -30.33 -6.83 -21.96
CA ASN A 31 -30.51 -8.23 -22.37
C ASN A 31 -29.42 -8.69 -23.37
N GLU A 32 -28.16 -8.63 -22.98
CA GLU A 32 -27.07 -9.25 -23.70
C GLU A 32 -26.84 -10.64 -23.10
N ILE A 33 -26.68 -11.64 -23.97
CA ILE A 33 -26.39 -13.01 -23.57
C ILE A 33 -24.94 -13.05 -23.09
N ILE A 34 -24.73 -13.33 -21.81
CA ILE A 34 -23.39 -13.47 -21.23
C ILE A 34 -22.89 -14.87 -21.62
N ASN A 35 -22.18 -14.96 -22.75
CA ASN A 35 -21.64 -16.22 -23.28
C ASN A 35 -20.40 -16.74 -22.54
N GLU A 36 -20.02 -16.15 -21.41
CA GLU A 36 -18.82 -16.52 -20.65
C GLU A 36 -19.00 -17.79 -19.78
N TYR A 37 -20.23 -18.28 -19.61
CA TYR A 37 -20.53 -19.48 -18.82
C TYR A 37 -21.22 -20.57 -19.67
N ALA A 38 -20.98 -21.84 -19.32
CA ALA A 38 -21.66 -22.98 -19.92
C ALA A 38 -23.15 -22.97 -19.51
N GLY A 39 -23.98 -22.33 -20.34
CA GLY A 39 -25.42 -22.18 -20.15
C GLY A 39 -25.89 -20.78 -20.57
N SER A 40 -27.02 -20.69 -21.26
CA SER A 40 -27.60 -19.41 -21.71
C SER A 40 -28.36 -18.73 -20.56
N ASN A 41 -27.64 -18.18 -19.58
CA ASN A 41 -28.26 -17.34 -18.56
C ASN A 41 -28.40 -15.92 -19.11
N TYR A 42 -29.62 -15.39 -19.09
CA TYR A 42 -29.86 -14.02 -19.54
C TYR A 42 -29.45 -13.05 -18.44
N SER A 43 -28.85 -11.92 -18.82
CA SER A 43 -28.53 -10.80 -17.92
C SER A 43 -29.76 -10.26 -17.18
N SER A 44 -30.97 -10.45 -17.73
CA SER A 44 -32.24 -10.14 -17.07
C SER A 44 -32.48 -10.95 -15.79
N ASP A 45 -31.97 -12.18 -15.70
CA ASP A 45 -32.23 -13.08 -14.58
C ASP A 45 -31.36 -12.73 -13.35
N LEU A 46 -30.26 -11.99 -13.57
CA LEU A 46 -29.34 -11.48 -12.54
C LEU A 46 -29.56 -9.99 -12.21
N ALA A 47 -30.43 -9.30 -12.95
CA ALA A 47 -30.72 -7.88 -12.76
C ALA A 47 -31.60 -7.63 -11.52
N LEU A 48 -31.00 -7.71 -10.32
CA LEU A 48 -31.65 -7.35 -9.05
C LEU A 48 -32.04 -5.86 -8.94
N GLY A 49 -31.75 -5.03 -9.95
CA GLY A 49 -32.11 -3.61 -9.97
C GLY A 49 -31.56 -2.85 -8.75
N LYS A 50 -32.42 -2.05 -8.08
CA LYS A 50 -32.02 -1.23 -6.93
C LYS A 50 -31.60 -2.06 -5.70
N SER A 51 -32.19 -3.23 -5.48
CA SER A 51 -31.80 -4.10 -4.36
C SER A 51 -30.43 -4.74 -4.61
N GLY A 52 -30.12 -5.08 -5.86
CA GLY A 52 -28.78 -5.53 -6.27
C GLY A 52 -27.71 -4.51 -5.97
N LEU A 53 -27.96 -3.24 -6.27
CA LEU A 53 -27.06 -2.13 -5.94
C LEU A 53 -26.85 -1.99 -4.42
N ALA A 54 -27.92 -2.09 -3.62
CA ALA A 54 -27.81 -2.04 -2.16
C ALA A 54 -26.98 -3.20 -1.60
N ILE A 55 -27.19 -4.42 -2.12
CA ILE A 55 -26.43 -5.62 -1.73
C ILE A 55 -24.97 -5.50 -2.14
N ALA A 56 -24.67 -5.02 -3.36
CA ALA A 56 -23.32 -4.81 -3.84
C ALA A 56 -22.56 -3.78 -3.00
N LEU A 57 -23.20 -2.66 -2.64
CA LEU A 57 -22.62 -1.66 -1.74
C LEU A 57 -22.35 -2.24 -0.35
N LEU A 58 -23.31 -2.99 0.22
CA LEU A 58 -23.14 -3.64 1.52
C LEU A 58 -21.97 -4.63 1.50
N ALA A 59 -21.90 -5.49 0.47
CA ALA A 59 -20.83 -6.46 0.30
C ALA A 59 -19.46 -5.77 0.14
N PHE A 60 -19.40 -4.69 -0.64
CA PHE A 60 -18.20 -3.87 -0.77
C PHE A 60 -17.75 -3.28 0.57
N PHE A 61 -18.66 -2.73 1.38
CA PHE A 61 -18.33 -2.24 2.71
C PHE A 61 -17.87 -3.35 3.65
N MET A 62 -18.50 -4.52 3.62
CA MET A 62 -18.07 -5.66 4.43
C MET A 62 -16.67 -6.14 4.05
N LEU A 63 -16.40 -6.34 2.75
CA LEU A 63 -15.09 -6.73 2.23
C LEU A 63 -14.02 -5.70 2.57
N LYS A 64 -14.33 -4.41 2.43
CA LYS A 64 -13.42 -3.32 2.80
C LYS A 64 -13.08 -3.34 4.28
N ASN A 65 -14.08 -3.51 5.16
CA ASN A 65 -13.84 -3.63 6.60
C ASN A 65 -13.02 -4.88 6.93
N LEU A 66 -13.30 -6.01 6.27
CA LEU A 66 -12.54 -7.25 6.43
C LEU A 66 -11.09 -7.07 5.96
N ALA A 67 -10.85 -6.35 4.86
CA ALA A 67 -9.52 -6.03 4.36
C ALA A 67 -8.75 -5.10 5.32
N TYR A 68 -9.43 -4.14 5.95
CA TYR A 68 -8.83 -3.31 7.01
C TYR A 68 -8.57 -4.08 8.29
N MET A 69 -9.46 -4.98 8.70
CA MET A 69 -9.23 -5.85 9.86
C MET A 69 -8.09 -6.83 9.59
N LYS A 70 -8.06 -7.45 8.40
CA LYS A 70 -6.92 -8.27 7.94
C LYS A 70 -5.66 -7.45 7.97
N GLU A 71 -5.65 -6.20 7.53
CA GLU A 71 -4.46 -5.35 7.59
C GLU A 71 -4.11 -4.93 9.03
N GLY A 72 -5.08 -4.66 9.89
CA GLY A 72 -4.84 -4.31 11.30
C GLY A 72 -4.33 -5.48 12.13
N VAL A 73 -4.79 -6.71 11.82
CA VAL A 73 -4.35 -7.97 12.46
C VAL A 73 -3.07 -8.50 11.81
N SER A 74 -2.94 -8.33 10.49
CA SER A 74 -1.75 -8.64 9.66
C SER A 74 -0.78 -7.46 9.58
N CYS A 75 -0.96 -6.42 10.40
CA CYS A 75 0.10 -5.49 10.82
C CYS A 75 1.17 -6.23 11.65
N ASN A 76 1.47 -7.47 11.26
CA ASN A 76 2.80 -8.01 11.25
C ASN A 76 3.65 -7.08 10.40
N ILE A 77 4.02 -5.95 10.98
CA ILE A 77 5.11 -5.16 10.47
C ILE A 77 6.29 -6.12 10.51
N GLN A 78 6.67 -6.67 9.35
CA GLN A 78 7.73 -7.67 9.26
C GLN A 78 9.11 -6.99 9.42
N HIS A 79 9.23 -6.08 10.38
CA HIS A 79 10.51 -5.54 10.83
C HIS A 79 11.47 -6.66 11.23
N SER A 80 10.95 -7.79 11.74
CA SER A 80 11.76 -8.95 12.14
C SER A 80 12.51 -9.58 10.98
N SER A 81 11.98 -9.55 9.76
CA SER A 81 12.65 -10.10 8.58
C SER A 81 13.62 -9.12 7.94
N GLY A 82 13.48 -7.81 8.20
CA GLY A 82 14.40 -6.76 7.73
C GLY A 82 14.76 -6.93 6.23
N PHE A 83 16.01 -6.70 5.84
CA PHE A 83 16.45 -6.96 4.46
C PHE A 83 16.38 -8.43 4.01
N GLY A 84 16.09 -9.40 4.89
CA GLY A 84 16.02 -10.81 4.55
C GLY A 84 14.78 -11.22 3.76
N SER A 85 13.77 -10.35 3.69
CA SER A 85 12.54 -10.58 2.91
C SER A 85 12.21 -9.37 2.02
N LEU A 86 11.78 -9.64 0.79
CA LEU A 86 11.21 -8.66 -0.14
C LEU A 86 9.91 -8.02 0.40
N GLU A 87 9.20 -8.74 1.27
CA GLU A 87 7.92 -8.33 1.87
C GLU A 87 8.09 -7.52 3.15
N SER A 88 9.32 -7.30 3.60
CA SER A 88 9.59 -6.53 4.80
C SER A 88 9.23 -5.06 4.62
N LYS A 89 8.30 -4.58 5.44
CA LYS A 89 7.81 -3.20 5.42
C LYS A 89 8.09 -2.53 6.74
N SER A 90 8.39 -1.24 6.67
CA SER A 90 8.58 -0.38 7.83
C SER A 90 7.27 0.21 8.36
N GLN A 91 6.25 0.31 7.49
CA GLN A 91 5.03 1.05 7.73
C GLN A 91 3.86 0.40 6.99
N ALA A 92 2.74 0.20 7.68
CA ALA A 92 1.48 -0.27 7.09
C ALA A 92 0.65 0.87 6.46
N TYR A 93 1.00 2.12 6.74
CA TYR A 93 0.22 3.30 6.34
C TYR A 93 0.11 3.47 4.81
N SER A 94 1.17 3.14 4.07
CA SER A 94 1.14 3.19 2.60
C SER A 94 0.16 2.19 2.00
N ASP A 95 0.09 0.98 2.53
CA ASP A 95 -0.83 -0.06 2.04
C ASP A 95 -2.29 0.30 2.34
N GLN A 96 -2.55 0.88 3.52
CA GLN A 96 -3.89 1.39 3.86
C GLN A 96 -4.35 2.47 2.87
N LYS A 97 -3.45 3.37 2.45
CA LYS A 97 -3.74 4.38 1.41
C LYS A 97 -3.99 3.74 0.05
N VAL A 98 -3.17 2.78 -0.37
CA VAL A 98 -3.37 2.05 -1.63
C VAL A 98 -4.76 1.44 -1.66
N LYS A 99 -5.12 0.66 -0.62
CA LYS A 99 -6.43 0.01 -0.52
C LYS A 99 -7.58 1.01 -0.50
N LEU A 100 -7.43 2.13 0.22
CA LEU A 100 -8.44 3.18 0.27
C LEU A 100 -8.67 3.77 -1.12
N ILE A 101 -7.59 4.10 -1.83
CA ILE A 101 -7.64 4.74 -3.15
C ILE A 101 -8.15 3.77 -4.21
N THR A 102 -7.69 2.53 -4.24
CA THR A 102 -8.19 1.53 -5.19
C THR A 102 -9.66 1.19 -4.95
N SER A 103 -10.09 1.14 -3.69
CA SER A 103 -11.51 1.02 -3.33
C SER A 103 -12.33 2.20 -3.84
N LEU A 104 -11.80 3.43 -3.72
CA LEU A 104 -12.47 4.62 -4.23
C LEU A 104 -12.55 4.62 -5.76
N ILE A 105 -11.47 4.21 -6.45
CA ILE A 105 -11.45 4.03 -7.91
C ILE A 105 -12.54 3.04 -8.34
N ALA A 106 -12.63 1.89 -7.67
CA ALA A 106 -13.66 0.89 -7.97
C ALA A 106 -15.08 1.43 -7.77
N LEU A 107 -15.32 2.16 -6.67
CA LEU A 107 -16.61 2.80 -6.41
C LEU A 107 -16.96 3.84 -7.49
N LEU A 108 -16.01 4.70 -7.85
CA LEU A 108 -16.20 5.71 -8.88
C LEU A 108 -16.43 5.09 -10.26
N TYR A 109 -15.77 3.97 -10.57
CA TYR A 109 -16.06 3.24 -11.81
C TYR A 109 -17.53 2.82 -11.86
N VAL A 110 -18.04 2.20 -10.80
CA VAL A 110 -19.43 1.71 -10.76
C VAL A 110 -20.44 2.86 -10.85
N MET A 111 -20.15 4.00 -10.20
CA MET A 111 -21.08 5.14 -10.15
C MET A 111 -20.98 6.08 -11.36
N LEU A 112 -19.79 6.33 -11.89
CA LEU A 112 -19.55 7.43 -12.85
C LEU A 112 -19.11 6.98 -14.24
N SER A 113 -18.75 5.70 -14.45
CA SER A 113 -18.17 5.27 -15.74
C SER A 113 -19.10 5.47 -16.94
N LYS A 114 -20.43 5.44 -16.75
CA LYS A 114 -21.39 5.61 -17.85
C LYS A 114 -21.62 7.07 -18.25
N GLU A 115 -21.73 7.97 -17.27
CA GLU A 115 -22.11 9.38 -17.51
C GLU A 115 -20.88 10.30 -17.63
N TYR A 116 -19.83 10.05 -16.85
CA TYR A 116 -18.68 10.95 -16.72
C TYR A 116 -17.35 10.20 -16.88
N TYR A 117 -17.22 9.44 -17.98
CA TYR A 117 -16.08 8.56 -18.21
C TYR A 117 -14.72 9.28 -18.26
N TYR A 118 -14.64 10.45 -18.92
CA TYR A 118 -13.39 11.23 -18.98
C TYR A 118 -12.95 11.75 -17.61
N PHE A 119 -13.90 12.19 -16.78
CA PHE A 119 -13.62 12.61 -15.41
C PHE A 119 -13.07 11.44 -14.59
N TYR A 120 -13.69 10.26 -14.73
CA TYR A 120 -13.21 9.02 -14.10
C TYR A 120 -11.76 8.69 -14.51
N LEU A 121 -11.44 8.76 -15.81
CA LEU A 121 -10.07 8.50 -16.29
C LEU A 121 -9.05 9.48 -15.70
N ILE A 122 -9.36 10.79 -15.70
CA ILE A 122 -8.47 11.81 -15.12
C ILE A 122 -8.24 11.55 -13.63
N PHE A 123 -9.30 11.26 -12.89
CA PHE A 123 -9.21 10.92 -11.48
C PHE A 123 -8.31 9.69 -11.25
N CYS A 124 -8.49 8.63 -12.03
CA CYS A 124 -7.67 7.42 -11.95
C CYS A 124 -6.19 7.71 -12.22
N THR A 125 -5.88 8.48 -13.27
CA THR A 125 -4.49 8.88 -13.57
C THR A 125 -3.87 9.62 -12.39
N LEU A 126 -4.56 10.64 -11.84
CA LEU A 126 -4.06 11.41 -10.69
C LEU A 126 -3.89 10.53 -9.44
N ALA A 127 -4.83 9.62 -9.18
CA ALA A 127 -4.78 8.70 -8.06
C ALA A 127 -3.56 7.76 -8.15
N TYR A 128 -3.30 7.19 -9.32
CA TYR A 128 -2.14 6.32 -9.52
C TYR A 128 -0.81 7.09 -9.45
N ILE A 129 -0.72 8.31 -10.00
CA ILE A 129 0.46 9.17 -9.84
C ILE A 129 0.73 9.48 -8.36
N TYR A 130 -0.32 9.78 -7.59
CA TYR A 130 -0.20 9.99 -6.15
C TYR A 130 0.33 8.73 -5.44
N LEU A 131 -0.17 7.54 -5.79
CA LEU A 131 0.34 6.29 -5.23
C LEU A 131 1.81 6.04 -5.58
N THR A 132 2.22 6.27 -6.83
CA THR A 132 3.64 6.24 -7.24
C THR A 132 4.48 7.16 -6.35
N PHE A 133 4.03 8.40 -6.13
CA PHE A 133 4.74 9.34 -5.28
C PHE A 133 4.84 8.86 -3.83
N GLN A 134 3.81 8.21 -3.28
CA GLN A 134 3.88 7.65 -1.92
C GLN A 134 5.02 6.62 -1.79
N TYR A 135 5.17 5.72 -2.78
CA TYR A 135 6.22 4.69 -2.75
C TYR A 135 7.62 5.26 -2.96
N ILE A 136 7.75 6.26 -3.83
CA ILE A 136 9.03 6.95 -4.04
C ILE A 136 9.42 7.76 -2.81
N TYR A 137 8.50 8.54 -2.22
CA TYR A 137 8.81 9.51 -1.19
C TYR A 137 9.00 8.89 0.20
N TYR A 138 8.12 7.96 0.58
CA TYR A 138 8.12 7.35 1.91
C TYR A 138 8.93 6.05 2.00
N LEU A 139 9.23 5.41 0.85
CA LEU A 139 9.99 4.16 0.78
C LEU A 139 9.47 3.13 1.82
N PRO A 140 8.22 2.67 1.72
CA PRO A 140 7.61 1.83 2.76
C PRO A 140 8.34 0.51 3.00
N TYR A 141 9.01 -0.03 1.98
CA TYR A 141 9.75 -1.29 2.06
C TYR A 141 11.19 -1.05 2.49
N TYR A 142 11.75 -2.03 3.21
CA TYR A 142 13.17 -2.04 3.52
C TYR A 142 14.02 -2.25 2.27
N GLN A 143 13.60 -3.16 1.39
CA GLN A 143 14.30 -3.41 0.14
C GLN A 143 13.94 -2.38 -0.94
N ASP A 144 14.96 -1.82 -1.57
CA ASP A 144 14.81 -0.83 -2.65
C ASP A 144 14.10 -1.43 -3.87
N PHE A 145 14.39 -2.69 -4.20
CA PHE A 145 13.76 -3.39 -5.31
C PHE A 145 12.23 -3.41 -5.18
N SER A 146 11.71 -3.76 -4.00
CA SER A 146 10.25 -3.76 -3.76
C SER A 146 9.65 -2.37 -3.96
N ASN A 147 10.30 -1.31 -3.44
CA ASN A 147 9.83 0.06 -3.64
C ASN A 147 9.80 0.44 -5.13
N VAL A 148 10.80 0.03 -5.91
CA VAL A 148 10.85 0.26 -7.36
C VAL A 148 9.73 -0.48 -8.08
N VAL A 149 9.52 -1.77 -7.80
CA VAL A 149 8.48 -2.58 -8.45
C VAL A 149 7.10 -1.97 -8.25
N TYR A 150 6.74 -1.64 -7.01
CA TYR A 150 5.44 -1.03 -6.73
C TYR A 150 5.29 0.38 -7.31
N ALA A 151 6.35 1.20 -7.29
CA ALA A 151 6.31 2.51 -7.94
C ALA A 151 6.09 2.38 -9.46
N CYS A 152 6.78 1.42 -10.11
CA CYS A 152 6.59 1.10 -11.53
C CYS A 152 5.18 0.61 -11.83
N GLU A 153 4.63 -0.27 -10.99
CA GLU A 153 3.26 -0.78 -11.14
C GLU A 153 2.25 0.36 -11.20
N PHE A 154 2.24 1.24 -10.19
CA PHE A 154 1.30 2.35 -10.15
C PHE A 154 1.55 3.37 -11.26
N LEU A 155 2.81 3.65 -11.60
CA LEU A 155 3.10 4.60 -12.68
C LEU A 155 2.65 4.05 -14.03
N ASN A 156 2.87 2.75 -14.26
CA ASN A 156 2.37 2.05 -15.44
C ASN A 156 0.84 2.06 -15.50
N SER A 157 0.14 1.85 -14.38
CA SER A 157 -1.33 2.01 -14.34
C SER A 157 -1.77 3.43 -14.73
N ALA A 158 -1.07 4.48 -14.27
CA ALA A 158 -1.38 5.86 -14.66
C ALA A 158 -1.21 6.09 -16.18
N PHE A 159 -0.12 5.60 -16.77
CA PHE A 159 0.11 5.69 -18.21
C PHE A 159 -0.89 4.86 -19.01
N MET A 160 -1.20 3.64 -18.58
CA MET A 160 -2.23 2.78 -19.18
C MET A 160 -3.58 3.49 -19.26
N VAL A 161 -4.06 4.05 -18.14
CA VAL A 161 -5.32 4.80 -18.09
C VAL A 161 -5.29 6.01 -19.02
N SER A 162 -4.17 6.73 -19.06
CA SER A 162 -4.00 7.92 -19.90
C SER A 162 -3.99 7.56 -21.39
N PHE A 163 -3.25 6.53 -21.79
CA PHE A 163 -3.20 6.05 -23.17
C PHE A 163 -4.52 5.44 -23.61
N PHE A 164 -5.30 4.86 -22.70
CA PHE A 164 -6.66 4.43 -23.01
C PHE A 164 -7.57 5.63 -23.33
N GLY A 165 -7.48 6.71 -22.54
CA GLY A 165 -8.17 7.97 -22.84
C GLY A 165 -7.82 8.55 -24.21
N ILE A 166 -6.53 8.49 -24.59
CA ILE A 166 -6.05 8.90 -25.92
C ILE A 166 -6.57 7.95 -27.01
N GLY A 167 -6.52 6.64 -26.78
CA GLY A 167 -6.98 5.62 -27.73
C GLY A 167 -8.46 5.73 -28.06
N ILE A 168 -9.29 6.16 -27.10
CA ILE A 168 -10.70 6.49 -27.35
C ILE A 168 -10.82 7.65 -28.34
N GLY A 169 -9.99 8.68 -28.20
CA GLY A 169 -9.96 9.82 -29.13
C GLY A 169 -9.59 9.40 -30.56
N PHE A 170 -8.72 8.41 -30.71
CA PHE A 170 -8.33 7.86 -32.03
C PHE A 170 -9.22 6.71 -32.53
N GLY A 171 -10.14 6.21 -31.71
CA GLY A 171 -10.95 5.02 -32.03
C GLY A 171 -10.14 3.73 -32.22
N ASN A 172 -8.93 3.64 -31.64
CA ASN A 172 -8.03 2.50 -31.83
C ASN A 172 -7.35 2.07 -30.53
N ALA A 173 -7.76 0.92 -30.00
CA ALA A 173 -7.19 0.35 -28.77
C ALA A 173 -5.77 -0.24 -28.97
N ALA A 174 -5.40 -0.66 -30.18
CA ALA A 174 -4.08 -1.23 -30.44
C ALA A 174 -2.96 -0.19 -30.27
N ALA A 175 -3.24 1.07 -30.61
CA ALA A 175 -2.32 2.18 -30.42
C ALA A 175 -1.96 2.37 -28.93
N SER A 176 -2.95 2.29 -28.03
CA SER A 176 -2.74 2.39 -26.58
C SER A 176 -1.85 1.27 -26.05
N PHE A 177 -2.05 0.04 -26.53
CA PHE A 177 -1.24 -1.11 -26.13
C PHE A 177 0.23 -0.97 -26.55
N ILE A 178 0.47 -0.57 -27.80
CA ILE A 178 1.83 -0.34 -28.32
C ILE A 178 2.55 0.74 -27.51
N LEU A 179 1.87 1.87 -27.25
CA LEU A 179 2.43 2.95 -26.44
C LEU A 179 2.81 2.47 -25.03
N CYS A 180 2.00 1.61 -24.41
CA CYS A 180 2.31 1.03 -23.11
C CYS A 180 3.53 0.13 -23.09
N LEU A 181 3.72 -0.69 -24.12
CA LEU A 181 4.94 -1.50 -24.24
C LEU A 181 6.18 -0.63 -24.43
N CYS A 182 6.08 0.42 -25.24
CA CYS A 182 7.19 1.33 -25.50
C CYS A 182 7.60 2.16 -24.26
N ILE A 183 6.65 2.57 -23.41
CA ILE A 183 6.94 3.42 -22.24
C ILE A 183 7.49 2.61 -21.05
N LEU A 184 7.25 1.30 -20.97
CA LEU A 184 7.63 0.46 -19.84
C LEU A 184 9.12 0.57 -19.43
N PRO A 185 10.12 0.51 -20.34
CA PRO A 185 11.52 0.70 -19.95
C PRO A 185 11.79 2.10 -19.38
N LEU A 186 11.16 3.14 -19.92
CA LEU A 186 11.30 4.51 -19.44
C LEU A 186 10.72 4.68 -18.03
N ILE A 187 9.58 4.03 -17.73
CA ILE A 187 8.99 3.98 -16.39
C ILE A 187 9.97 3.38 -15.39
N CYS A 188 10.57 2.23 -15.71
CA CYS A 188 11.54 1.57 -14.84
C CYS A 188 12.75 2.46 -14.53
N ILE A 189 13.33 3.09 -15.55
CA ILE A 189 14.46 4.01 -15.38
C ILE A 189 14.05 5.21 -14.51
N THR A 190 12.89 5.81 -14.78
CA THR A 190 12.40 6.98 -14.06
C THR A 190 12.16 6.67 -12.58
N CYS A 191 11.44 5.59 -12.27
CA CYS A 191 11.18 5.18 -10.88
C CYS A 191 12.48 4.88 -10.13
N TYR A 192 13.41 4.15 -10.74
CA TYR A 192 14.70 3.85 -10.14
C TYR A 192 15.50 5.13 -9.84
N SER A 193 15.63 6.03 -10.82
CA SER A 193 16.34 7.30 -10.65
C SER A 193 15.70 8.19 -9.59
N CYS A 194 14.37 8.25 -9.53
CA CYS A 194 13.65 9.01 -8.50
C CYS A 194 13.88 8.44 -7.09
N ILE A 195 13.90 7.11 -6.94
CA ILE A 195 14.15 6.45 -5.66
C ILE A 195 15.61 6.66 -5.23
N GLU A 196 16.58 6.52 -6.13
CA GLU A 196 17.99 6.84 -5.85
C GLU A 196 18.16 8.30 -5.44
N TYR A 197 17.57 9.22 -6.20
CA TYR A 197 17.58 10.64 -5.87
C TYR A 197 17.00 10.89 -4.47
N ARG A 198 15.84 10.29 -4.17
CA ARG A 198 15.18 10.43 -2.86
C ARG A 198 16.08 9.96 -1.72
N LYS A 199 16.83 8.87 -1.90
CA LYS A 199 17.78 8.36 -0.90
C LYS A 199 18.88 9.38 -0.59
N THR A 200 19.38 10.11 -1.59
CA THR A 200 20.38 11.19 -1.37
C THR A 200 19.83 12.37 -0.56
N LYS A 201 18.50 12.53 -0.51
CA LYS A 201 17.80 13.59 0.22
C LYS A 201 17.28 13.14 1.58
N ILE A 202 17.58 11.92 2.04
CA ILE A 202 17.23 11.50 3.40
C ILE A 202 18.09 12.30 4.40
N PRO A 203 17.49 12.94 5.42
CA PRO A 203 18.25 13.67 6.43
C PRO A 203 19.33 12.80 7.07
N SER A 204 20.56 13.31 7.15
CA SER A 204 21.69 12.60 7.76
C SER A 204 21.56 12.50 9.29
N SER A 205 20.91 13.49 9.91
CA SER A 205 20.55 13.49 11.32
C SER A 205 19.03 13.31 11.49
N ALA A 206 18.66 12.40 12.38
CA ALA A 206 17.27 12.25 12.78
C ALA A 206 16.94 13.38 13.77
N SER A 207 16.22 14.40 13.29
CA SER A 207 15.63 15.42 14.16
C SER A 207 14.37 14.87 14.83
N LEU A 208 14.17 15.22 16.10
CA LEU A 208 12.99 14.83 16.88
C LEU A 208 11.70 15.50 16.40
N ASP A 209 11.81 16.57 15.60
CA ASP A 209 10.68 17.30 15.01
C ASP A 209 10.19 16.68 13.69
N LEU A 210 10.90 15.68 13.15
CA LEU A 210 10.48 15.03 11.93
C LEU A 210 9.21 14.18 12.17
N PRO A 211 8.31 14.10 11.17
CA PRO A 211 7.21 13.15 11.23
C PRO A 211 7.80 11.74 11.31
N ILE A 212 7.11 10.86 12.06
CA ILE A 212 7.62 9.53 12.45
C ILE A 212 8.09 8.71 11.24
N ASN A 213 7.45 8.87 10.10
CA ASN A 213 7.79 8.15 8.88
C ASN A 213 9.17 8.54 8.33
N ILE A 214 9.50 9.84 8.39
CA ILE A 214 10.79 10.38 7.94
C ILE A 214 11.86 10.14 9.00
N PHE A 215 11.49 10.22 10.27
CA PHE A 215 12.36 9.87 11.39
C PHE A 215 12.81 8.41 11.31
N GLU A 216 11.88 7.46 11.12
CA GLU A 216 12.21 6.05 10.92
C GLU A 216 13.13 5.88 9.72
N LEU A 217 12.83 6.51 8.58
CA LEU A 217 13.64 6.42 7.36
C LEU A 217 15.07 6.93 7.59
N ALA A 218 15.26 8.03 8.33
CA ALA A 218 16.56 8.58 8.68
C ALA A 218 17.36 7.66 9.64
N CYS A 219 16.67 6.98 10.55
CA CYS A 219 17.27 6.03 11.48
C CYS A 219 17.39 4.60 10.91
N ARG A 220 16.75 4.31 9.77
CA ARG A 220 16.53 2.97 9.22
C ARG A 220 17.80 2.14 9.13
N LYS A 221 18.86 2.70 8.55
CA LYS A 221 20.17 2.03 8.43
C LYS A 221 20.75 1.66 9.81
N LYS A 222 20.50 2.47 10.83
CA LYS A 222 20.97 2.24 12.20
C LYS A 222 20.15 1.18 12.94
N PHE A 223 18.86 1.01 12.61
CA PHE A 223 18.00 -0.05 13.17
C PHE A 223 18.39 -1.44 12.69
N ILE A 224 18.88 -1.53 11.46
CA ILE A 224 19.15 -2.80 10.80
C ILE A 224 20.57 -3.31 11.09
N ASN A 225 21.42 -2.48 11.73
CA ASN A 225 22.73 -2.91 12.18
C ASN A 225 22.61 -4.06 13.17
N SER A 226 23.37 -5.13 12.93
CA SER A 226 23.41 -6.34 13.77
C SER A 226 23.78 -6.07 15.22
N LYS A 227 24.46 -4.95 15.50
CA LYS A 227 24.79 -4.48 16.84
C LYS A 227 23.95 -3.24 17.18
N PRO A 228 22.94 -3.38 18.05
CA PRO A 228 22.11 -2.24 18.43
C PRO A 228 22.89 -1.24 19.28
N SER A 229 22.79 0.02 18.86
CA SER A 229 23.47 1.15 19.48
C SER A 229 22.60 1.80 20.55
N ASN A 230 23.16 2.03 21.75
CA ASN A 230 22.48 2.76 22.83
C ASN A 230 22.07 4.18 22.40
N LYS A 231 22.81 4.81 21.48
CA LYS A 231 22.47 6.12 20.93
C LYS A 231 21.13 6.11 20.19
N VAL A 232 20.85 5.01 19.47
CA VAL A 232 19.60 4.83 18.74
C VAL A 232 18.44 4.60 19.72
N SER A 233 18.66 3.76 20.73
CA SER A 233 17.65 3.53 21.78
C SER A 233 17.26 4.82 22.52
N HIS A 234 18.25 5.64 22.89
CA HIS A 234 18.01 6.93 23.55
C HIS A 234 17.21 7.87 22.65
N LEU A 235 17.64 8.01 21.39
CA LEU A 235 16.99 8.88 20.41
C LEU A 235 15.52 8.48 20.16
N MET A 236 15.18 7.19 20.20
CA MET A 236 13.79 6.72 20.09
C MET A 236 12.97 6.99 21.34
N GLN A 237 13.56 6.82 22.53
CA GLN A 237 12.89 7.15 23.79
C GLN A 237 12.61 8.65 23.88
N GLU A 238 13.56 9.49 23.46
CA GLU A 238 13.36 10.94 23.35
C GLU A 238 12.26 11.29 22.34
N TYR A 239 12.26 10.64 21.17
CA TYR A 239 11.20 10.84 20.17
C TYR A 239 9.82 10.47 20.73
N PHE A 240 9.72 9.33 21.42
CA PHE A 240 8.48 8.91 22.07
C PHE A 240 8.05 9.89 23.17
N SER A 241 8.97 10.33 24.02
CA SER A 241 8.68 11.28 25.10
C SER A 241 8.14 12.60 24.55
N LYS A 242 8.74 13.11 23.47
CA LYS A 242 8.34 14.37 22.83
C LYS A 242 7.02 14.26 22.05
N ASN A 243 6.87 13.22 21.23
CA ASN A 243 5.78 13.13 20.25
C ASN A 243 4.65 12.16 20.67
N ASN A 244 4.80 11.43 21.78
CA ASN A 244 3.85 10.43 22.30
C ASN A 244 3.43 9.38 21.24
N SER A 245 4.33 9.05 20.31
CA SER A 245 4.06 8.11 19.20
C SER A 245 4.38 6.68 19.58
N SER A 246 3.36 5.87 19.89
CA SER A 246 3.51 4.47 20.31
C SER A 246 4.28 3.59 19.30
N ILE A 247 4.24 3.93 18.02
CA ILE A 247 4.94 3.19 16.97
C ILE A 247 6.48 3.30 17.13
N ALA A 248 6.98 4.38 17.73
CA ALA A 248 8.40 4.51 18.05
C ALA A 248 8.85 3.45 19.06
N LEU A 249 7.98 3.05 19.99
CA LEU A 249 8.24 1.95 20.93
C LEU A 249 8.26 0.60 20.23
N VAL A 250 7.41 0.40 19.22
CA VAL A 250 7.42 -0.80 18.38
C VAL A 250 8.77 -0.93 17.67
N TYR A 251 9.22 0.15 17.02
CA TYR A 251 10.55 0.18 16.38
C TYR A 251 11.68 -0.07 17.38
N LEU A 252 11.61 0.49 18.59
CA LEU A 252 12.59 0.26 19.65
C LEU A 252 12.59 -1.21 20.10
N ALA A 253 11.42 -1.82 20.27
CA ALA A 253 11.29 -3.22 20.63
C ALA A 253 11.96 -4.13 19.59
N TYR A 254 11.76 -3.86 18.29
CA TYR A 254 12.42 -4.60 17.21
C TYR A 254 13.95 -4.41 17.22
N HIS A 255 14.42 -3.17 17.36
CA HIS A 255 15.85 -2.86 17.45
C HIS A 255 16.54 -3.59 18.62
N LEU A 256 15.85 -3.78 19.74
CA LEU A 256 16.38 -4.48 20.92
C LEU A 256 16.23 -6.00 20.84
N ASN A 257 15.18 -6.50 20.19
CA ASN A 257 14.94 -7.93 20.03
C ASN A 257 16.03 -8.59 19.17
N SER A 258 16.58 -7.86 18.17
CA SER A 258 17.73 -8.31 17.39
C SER A 258 19.00 -8.53 18.23
N LYS A 259 19.16 -7.80 19.37
CA LYS A 259 20.31 -7.95 20.30
C LYS A 259 20.25 -9.23 21.11
N HIS A 260 19.04 -9.65 21.48
CA HIS A 260 18.88 -10.38 22.73
C HIS A 260 18.29 -11.76 22.56
N LEU A 261 17.53 -12.07 21.50
CA LEU A 261 16.76 -13.33 21.41
C LEU A 261 15.96 -13.61 22.72
N GLN A 262 15.74 -12.56 23.52
CA GLN A 262 15.17 -12.60 24.87
C GLN A 262 14.13 -11.48 24.92
N PRO A 263 12.89 -11.77 24.48
CA PRO A 263 11.82 -10.77 24.36
C PRO A 263 11.53 -10.05 25.68
N LYS A 264 11.81 -10.69 26.83
CA LYS A 264 11.64 -10.11 28.17
C LYS A 264 12.50 -8.85 28.40
N ASN A 265 13.73 -8.81 27.90
CA ASN A 265 14.61 -7.64 28.10
C ASN A 265 14.22 -6.45 27.22
N ALA A 266 13.69 -6.71 26.02
CA ALA A 266 13.11 -5.68 25.16
C ALA A 266 11.86 -5.06 25.82
N LEU A 267 10.98 -5.90 26.40
CA LEU A 267 9.81 -5.46 27.17
C LEU A 267 10.20 -4.57 28.37
N ILE A 268 11.28 -4.91 29.10
CA ILE A 268 11.77 -4.11 30.23
C ILE A 268 12.26 -2.73 29.77
N GLN A 269 12.93 -2.62 28.62
CA GLN A 269 13.39 -1.32 28.13
C GLN A 269 12.24 -0.48 27.56
N VAL A 270 11.26 -1.10 26.92
CA VAL A 270 10.03 -0.43 26.45
C VAL A 270 9.21 0.07 27.64
N SER A 271 9.07 -0.73 28.70
CA SER A 271 8.33 -0.31 29.89
C SER A 271 8.99 0.87 30.61
N ARG A 272 10.33 0.93 30.64
CA ARG A 272 11.08 2.09 31.17
C ARG A 272 10.79 3.38 30.41
N ALA A 273 10.62 3.32 29.09
CA ALA A 273 10.24 4.49 28.29
C ALA A 273 8.86 5.05 28.67
N ASN A 274 7.91 4.17 29.02
CA ASN A 274 6.59 4.58 29.52
C ASN A 274 6.63 5.20 30.93
N TYR A 275 7.61 4.84 31.76
CA TYR A 275 7.80 5.42 33.10
C TYR A 275 8.45 6.80 33.07
N ILE A 276 9.22 7.12 32.03
CA ILE A 276 9.89 8.44 31.87
C ILE A 276 8.93 9.49 31.32
N LYS A 277 7.66 9.16 31.06
CA LYS A 277 6.65 10.15 30.66
C LYS A 277 6.70 11.29 31.68
N PRO A 278 7.09 12.52 31.28
CA PRO A 278 7.02 13.64 32.20
C PRO A 278 5.57 13.71 32.65
N ARG A 279 5.33 13.73 33.97
CA ARG A 279 4.03 14.17 34.49
C ARG A 279 3.83 15.54 33.86
N VAL A 280 2.99 15.60 32.84
CA VAL A 280 2.48 16.86 32.33
C VAL A 280 1.77 17.43 33.54
N SER A 281 2.43 18.37 34.22
CA SER A 281 1.81 19.20 35.22
C SER A 281 0.67 19.91 34.50
N SER A 282 -0.56 19.46 34.76
CA SER A 282 -1.74 20.22 34.45
C SER A 282 -1.61 21.57 35.16
N ILE A 283 -1.27 22.59 34.38
CA ILE A 283 -1.44 24.01 34.72
C ILE A 283 -2.65 24.46 33.91
#